data_AF-F9VNK0-F1
#
_entry.id   AF-F9VNK0-F1
#
_cell.length_a   1.000
_cell.length_b   1.000
_cell.length_c   1.000
_cell.angle_alpha   90.00
_cell.angle_beta   90.00
_cell.angle_gamma   90.00
#
_symmetry.space_group_name_H-M   'P 1'
#
loop_
_entity.id
_entity.type
_entity.pdbx_description
1 polymer ?
#
loop_
_entity_poly.entity_id
_entity_poly.type
_entity_poly.pdbx_seq_one_letter_code
_entity_poly.pdbx_strand_id
1 'polypeptide(L)' 'MANKQRRYKFGDYILRERKGRYYVYKLKTIKSEVNETYVGLLADVVETYLKLKESGVWGTPHSATAGI' A
#
# COMPACT_ATOMS: atom_id res chain seq x y z
N MET A 1 -19.63 9.03 23.11
CA MET A 1 -18.72 9.91 22.36
C MET A 1 -18.29 9.17 21.11
N ALA A 2 -18.84 9.52 19.94
CA ALA A 2 -18.56 8.83 18.68
C ALA A 2 -17.08 9.01 18.34
N ASN A 3 -16.28 7.96 18.55
CA ASN A 3 -14.88 7.92 18.15
C ASN A 3 -14.85 8.09 16.63
N LYS A 4 -14.64 9.32 16.18
CA LYS A 4 -14.69 9.74 14.78
C LYS A 4 -13.61 8.94 14.06
N GLN A 5 -13.98 7.84 13.41
CA GLN A 5 -13.05 7.03 12.64
C GLN A 5 -12.28 7.96 11.71
N ARG A 6 -10.98 8.12 11.99
CA ARG A 6 -10.10 8.95 11.20
C ARG A 6 -9.84 8.22 9.90
N ARG A 7 -10.58 8.61 8.87
CA ARG A 7 -10.43 8.15 7.49
C ARG A 7 -9.68 9.21 6.72
N TYR A 8 -8.54 8.85 6.17
CA TYR A 8 -7.76 9.71 5.28
C TYR A 8 -7.78 9.11 3.88
N LYS A 9 -7.99 9.94 2.85
CA LYS A 9 -8.00 9.52 1.45
C LYS A 9 -6.84 10.19 0.71
N PHE A 10 -6.04 9.40 0.01
CA PHE A 10 -4.89 9.83 -0.77
C PHE A 10 -4.99 9.22 -2.16
N GLY A 11 -5.58 9.94 -3.12
CA GLY A 11 -5.83 9.42 -4.47
C GLY A 11 -6.63 8.11 -4.43
N ASP A 12 -6.02 7.04 -4.93
CA ASP A 12 -6.56 5.68 -4.93
C ASP A 12 -6.32 4.91 -3.63
N TYR A 13 -5.75 5.53 -2.60
CA TYR A 13 -5.50 4.88 -1.31
C TYR A 13 -6.38 5.47 -0.21
N ILE A 14 -6.81 4.61 0.71
CA ILE A 14 -7.54 4.99 1.92
C ILE A 14 -6.78 4.46 3.13
N LEU A 15 -6.56 5.31 4.12
CA LEU A 15 -6.13 4.92 5.45
C LEU A 15 -7.29 4.94 6.42
N ARG A 16 -7.41 3.87 7.18
CA ARG A 16 -8.38 3.76 8.28
C ARG A 16 -7.63 3.55 9.58
N GLU A 17 -7.81 4.47 10.53
CA GLU A 17 -7.29 4.31 11.88
C GLU A 17 -8.23 3.44 12.71
N ARG A 18 -7.72 2.36 13.30
CA ARG A 18 -8.45 1.51 14.24
C ARG A 18 -7.54 1.15 15.42
N LYS A 19 -7.97 1.49 16.64
CA LYS A 19 -7.21 1.25 17.89
C LYS A 19 -5.75 1.74 17.80
N GLY A 20 -5.51 2.93 17.22
CA GLY A 20 -4.18 3.50 17.06
C GLY A 20 -3.31 2.85 15.97
N ARG A 21 -3.85 1.91 15.18
CA ARG A 21 -3.17 1.32 14.02
C ARG A 21 -3.78 1.85 12.73
N TYR A 22 -2.93 2.14 11.75
CA TYR A 22 -3.34 2.59 10.43
C TYR A 22 -3.34 1.43 9.44
N TYR A 23 -4.50 1.16 8.86
CA TYR A 23 -4.70 0.14 7.85
C TYR A 23 -4.83 0.79 6.47
N VAL A 24 -4.06 0.31 5.50
CA VAL A 24 -3.99 0.86 4.15
C VAL A 24 -4.85 0.00 3.22
N TYR A 25 -5.73 0.66 2.47
CA TYR A 25 -6.58 0.09 1.44
C TYR A 25 -6.29 0.80 0.12
N LYS A 26 -6.34 0.06 -0.98
CA LYS A 26 -6.28 0.60 -2.34
C LYS A 26 -7.65 0.42 -3.00
N LEU A 27 -8.21 1.53 -3.45
CA LEU A 27 -9.34 1.59 -4.35
C LEU A 27 -8.85 1.20 -5.74
N LYS A 28 -9.43 0.15 -6.32
CA LYS A 28 -9.27 -0.17 -7.74
C LYS A 28 -10.62 -0.04 -8.40
N THR A 29 -10.73 0.84 -9.38
CA THR A 29 -11.90 0.91 -10.24
C THR A 29 -11.69 -0.05 -11.40
N ILE A 30 -12.40 -1.17 -11.40
CA ILE A 30 -12.38 -2.14 -12.50
C ILE A 30 -13.79 -2.16 -13.08
N LYS A 31 -13.92 -1.83 -14.38
CA LYS A 31 -15.19 -1.87 -15.12
C LYS A 31 -16.37 -1.21 -14.37
N SER A 32 -16.16 0.01 -13.87
CA SER A 32 -17.15 0.82 -13.15
C SER A 32 -17.50 0.34 -11.72
N GLU A 33 -16.87 -0.70 -11.21
CA GLU A 33 -17.02 -1.14 -9.82
C GLU A 33 -15.81 -0.73 -8.99
N VAL A 34 -16.07 -0.07 -7.85
CA VAL A 34 -15.02 0.37 -6.91
C VAL A 34 -14.74 -0.76 -5.94
N ASN A 35 -13.62 -1.44 -6.15
CA ASN A 35 -13.17 -2.52 -5.28
C ASN A 35 -12.14 -2.00 -4.26
N GLU A 36 -12.42 -2.21 -2.96
CA GLU A 36 -11.50 -1.88 -1.87
C GLU A 36 -10.59 -3.08 -1.59
N THR A 37 -9.33 -3.01 -2.02
CA THR A 37 -8.33 -4.05 -1.73
C THR A 37 -7.53 -3.69 -0.48
N TYR A 38 -7.49 -4.56 0.52
CA TYR A 38 -6.59 -4.38 1.66
C TYR A 38 -5.13 -4.59 1.23
N VAL A 39 -4.27 -3.62 1.52
CA VAL A 39 -2.83 -3.69 1.19
C VAL A 39 -2.03 -4.18 2.37
N GLY A 40 -2.29 -3.64 3.57
CA GLY A 40 -1.49 -3.95 4.74
C GLY A 40 -1.58 -2.88 5.84
N LEU A 41 -0.83 -3.09 6.91
CA LEU A 41 -0.61 -2.07 7.93
C LEU A 41 0.32 -0.99 7.37
N LEU A 42 0.07 0.27 7.70
CA LEU A 42 0.89 1.38 7.22
C LEU A 42 2.37 1.19 7.59
N ALA A 43 2.66 0.76 8.82
CA ALA A 43 4.02 0.53 9.29
C ALA A 43 4.77 -0.49 8.43
N ASP A 44 4.11 -1.59 8.06
CA ASP A 44 4.67 -2.67 7.26
C ASP A 44 4.93 -2.22 5.80
N VAL A 45 3.99 -1.46 5.23
CA VAL A 45 4.14 -0.88 3.89
C VAL A 45 5.29 0.13 3.85
N VAL A 46 5.40 1.00 4.85
CA VAL A 46 6.49 1.99 4.96
C VAL A 46 7.83 1.29 5.18
N GLU A 47 7.89 0.28 6.04
CA GLU A 47 9.11 -0.51 6.26
C GLU A 47 9.58 -1.20 4.98
N THR A 48 8.67 -1.85 4.26
CA THR A 48 8.96 -2.49 2.97
C THR A 48 9.46 -1.46 1.95
N TYR A 49 8.83 -0.29 1.89
CA TYR A 49 9.24 0.80 1.01
C TYR A 49 10.66 1.31 1.33
N LEU A 50 10.96 1.53 2.61
CA LEU A 50 12.28 1.96 3.05
C LEU A 50 13.35 0.92 2.71
N LYS A 51 13.08 -0.36 2.99
CA LYS A 51 13.97 -1.48 2.63
C LYS A 51 14.21 -1.56 1.13
N LEU A 52 13.17 -1.42 0.30
CA LEU A 52 13.32 -1.42 -1.16
C LEU A 52 14.10 -0.21 -1.67
N LYS A 53 13.90 0.96 -1.05
CA LYS A 53 14.63 2.19 -1.36
C LYS A 53 16.11 2.06 -1.02
N GLU A 54 16.45 1.53 0.16
CA GLU A 54 17.84 1.28 0.57
C GLU A 54 18.51 0.19 -0.26
N SER A 55 17.75 -0.85 -0.66
CA SER A 55 18.26 -1.96 -1.47
C SER A 55 18.45 -1.59 -2.95
N GLY A 56 17.99 -0.41 -3.41
CA GLY A 56 18.14 0.04 -4.80
C GLY A 56 17.31 -0.76 -5.82
N VAL A 57 16.46 -1.68 -5.39
CA VAL A 57 15.66 -2.58 -6.23
C VAL A 57 14.35 -1.92 -6.68
N TRP A 58 14.40 -0.64 -7.06
CA TRP A 58 13.22 0.05 -7.61
C TRP A 58 13.31 0.30 -9.12
N GLY A 59 14.20 -0.41 -9.81
CA GLY A 59 14.30 -0.33 -11.25
C GLY A 59 15.31 -1.29 -11.87
N THR A 60 14.94 -2.57 -11.99
CA THR A 60 15.31 -3.43 -13.15
C THR A 60 14.48 -4.71 -13.05
N PRO A 61 13.70 -5.10 -14.07
CA PRO A 61 13.33 -6.50 -14.19
C PRO A 61 14.65 -7.27 -14.27
N HIS A 62 14.85 -8.22 -13.36
CA HIS A 62 15.94 -9.18 -13.48
C HIS A 62 15.64 -10.00 -14.75
N SER A 63 16.10 -9.50 -15.90
CA SER A 63 16.21 -10.30 -17.11
C SER A 63 17.29 -11.32 -16.79
N ALA A 64 16.87 -12.48 -16.30
CA ALA A 64 17.72 -13.64 -16.23
C ALA A 64 17.99 -14.10 -17.67
N THR A 65 18.83 -13.36 -18.39
CA THR A 65 19.56 -13.91 -19.54
C THR A 65 20.77 -14.63 -18.97
N ALA A 66 20.53 -15.83 -18.45
CA ALA A 66 21.59 -16.79 -18.23
C ALA A 66 21.96 -17.36 -19.61
N GLY A 67 22.78 -16.61 -20.35
CA GLY A 67 23.51 -17.16 -21.46
C GLY A 67 24.64 -18.01 -20.92
N ILE A 68 24.57 -19.31 -21.20
CA ILE A 68 25.70 -20.22 -21.46
C ILE A 68 25.18 -21.34 -22.36
#